data_AF-A0A835L208-F1
#
_entry.id   AF-A0A835L208-F1
#
_cell.length_a   1.000
_cell.length_b   1.000
_cell.length_c   1.000
_cell.angle_alpha   90.00
_cell.angle_beta   90.00
_cell.angle_gamma   90.00
#
_symmetry.space_group_name_H-M   'P 1'
#
loop_
_entity.id
_entity.type
_entity.pdbx_description
1 polymer ?
#
loop_
_entity_poly.entity_id
_entity_poly.type
_entity_poly.pdbx_seq_one_letter_code
_entity_poly.pdbx_strand_id
1 'polypeptide(L)' 'MNIDTERMIAEVRLRPALWDLSSALYKDRDARAKFWLQVYEALFPEFNSEGDDKKKEIGK' A
#
# COMPACT_ATOMS: atom_id res chain seq x y z
N MET A 1 7.81 13.60 9.39
CA MET A 1 6.69 12.64 9.32
C MET A 1 6.64 11.88 10.63
N ASN A 2 5.63 12.14 11.47
CA ASN A 2 5.33 11.23 12.58
C ASN A 2 4.49 10.10 11.99
N ILE A 3 5.11 8.93 11.80
CA ILE A 3 4.40 7.75 11.32
C ILE A 3 3.74 7.12 12.55
N ASP A 4 2.41 7.09 12.56
CA ASP A 4 1.66 6.36 13.57
C ASP A 4 1.95 4.86 13.41
N THR A 5 2.88 4.39 14.25
CA THR A 5 3.44 3.04 14.11
C THR A 5 2.41 2.00 14.52
N GLU A 6 1.51 2.32 15.46
CA GLU A 6 0.42 1.44 15.88
C GLU A 6 -0.57 1.24 14.72
N ARG A 7 -0.94 2.33 14.04
CA ARG A 7 -1.77 2.28 12.83
C ARG A 7 -1.10 1.48 11.73
N MET A 8 0.20 1.69 11.49
CA MET A 8 0.95 0.92 10.48
C MET A 8 0.95 -0.58 10.77
N ILE A 9 1.20 -0.96 12.03
CA ILE A 9 1.18 -2.36 12.46
C ILE A 9 -0.22 -2.97 12.27
N ALA A 10 -1.28 -2.23 12.58
CA ALA A 10 -2.66 -2.67 12.36
C ALA A 10 -2.94 -2.94 10.88
N GLU A 11 -2.56 -2.01 9.99
CA GLU A 11 -2.74 -2.16 8.54
C GLU A 11 -1.93 -3.34 7.95
N VAL A 12 -0.70 -3.55 8.42
CA VAL A 12 0.12 -4.70 8.00
C VAL A 12 -0.53 -6.01 8.47
N ARG A 13 -1.03 -6.06 9.71
CA ARG A 13 -1.70 -7.26 10.25
C ARG A 13 -2.94 -7.68 9.45
N LEU A 14 -3.70 -6.73 8.91
CA LEU A 14 -4.87 -7.00 8.07
C LEU A 14 -4.53 -7.64 6.71
N ARG A 15 -3.26 -7.63 6.29
CA ARG A 15 -2.82 -8.13 4.99
C ARG A 15 -1.82 -9.28 5.18
N PRO A 16 -2.28 -10.54 5.29
CA PRO A 16 -1.43 -11.71 5.52
C PRO A 16 -0.30 -11.86 4.51
N ALA A 17 -0.49 -11.41 3.26
CA ALA A 17 0.57 -11.44 2.25
C ALA A 17 1.85 -10.65 2.63
N LEU A 18 1.78 -9.76 3.63
CA LEU A 18 2.93 -8.98 4.10
C LEU A 18 3.73 -9.68 5.20
N TRP A 19 3.13 -10.57 5.99
CA TRP A 19 3.75 -11.11 7.20
C TRP A 19 3.52 -12.62 7.43
N ASP A 20 2.49 -13.21 6.84
CA ASP A 20 2.17 -14.62 6.98
C ASP A 20 2.91 -15.46 5.95
N LEU A 21 3.89 -16.25 6.41
CA LEU A 21 4.69 -17.14 5.56
C LEU A 21 3.87 -18.25 4.89
N SER A 22 2.71 -18.59 5.48
CA SER A 22 1.79 -19.59 4.96
C SER A 22 0.89 -19.06 3.85
N SER A 23 0.80 -17.73 3.69
CA SER A 23 0.03 -17.11 2.62
C SER A 23 0.65 -17.41 1.26
N ALA A 24 -0.16 -17.90 0.33
CA ALA A 24 0.28 -18.15 -1.05
C ALA A 24 0.83 -16.87 -1.71
N LEU A 25 0.27 -15.71 -1.33
CA LEU A 25 0.67 -14.40 -1.83
C LEU A 25 1.93 -13.85 -1.17
N TYR A 26 2.42 -14.45 -0.08
CA TYR A 26 3.63 -13.98 0.58
C TYR A 26 4.83 -14.06 -0.36
N LYS A 27 4.96 -15.13 -1.16
CA LYS A 27 6.07 -15.28 -2.12
C LYS A 27 5.89 -14.45 -3.39
N ASP A 28 4.70 -13.89 -3.61
CA ASP A 28 4.40 -13.08 -4.77
C ASP A 28 4.86 -11.63 -4.54
N ARG A 29 5.91 -11.24 -5.26
CA ARG A 29 6.52 -9.91 -5.15
C ARG A 29 5.55 -8.80 -5.56
N ASP A 30 4.78 -9.03 -6.62
CA ASP A 30 3.84 -8.06 -7.17
C ASP A 30 2.63 -7.89 -6.26
N ALA A 31 2.13 -8.99 -5.68
CA ALA A 31 1.10 -8.93 -4.65
C ALA A 31 1.59 -8.14 -3.43
N ARG A 32 2.80 -8.42 -2.95
CA ARG A 32 3.38 -7.71 -1.79
C ARG A 32 3.52 -6.21 -2.05
N ALA A 33 3.98 -5.82 -3.24
CA ALA A 33 4.07 -4.42 -3.62
C ALA A 33 2.69 -3.72 -3.62
N LYS A 34 1.66 -4.38 -4.17
CA LYS A 34 0.28 -3.87 -4.15
C LYS A 34 -0.25 -3.70 -2.72
N PHE A 35 0.01 -4.66 -1.84
CA PHE A 35 -0.43 -4.57 -0.45
C PHE A 35 0.27 -3.46 0.32
N TRP A 36 1.56 -3.21 0.08
CA TRP A 36 2.27 -2.06 0.66
C TRP A 36 1.70 -0.73 0.17
N LEU A 37 1.34 -0.63 -1.11
CA LEU A 37 0.66 0.56 -1.65
C LEU A 37 -0.66 0.81 -0.91
N GLN A 38 -1.47 -0.23 -0.70
CA GLN A 38 -2.72 -0.10 0.05
C GLN A 38 -2.51 0.28 1.51
N VAL A 39 -1.44 -0.21 2.16
CA VAL A 39 -1.08 0.22 3.52
C VAL A 39 -0.75 1.71 3.52
N TYR A 40 0.02 2.16 2.53
CA TYR A 40 0.35 3.59 2.40
C TYR A 40 -0.90 4.46 2.17
N GLU A 41 -1.78 4.06 1.25
CA GLU A 41 -3.05 4.76 0.99
C GLU A 41 -3.94 4.83 2.24
N ALA A 42 -3.95 3.78 3.06
CA ALA A 42 -4.72 3.74 4.30
C ALA A 42 -4.12 4.61 5.41
N LEU A 43 -2.80 4.80 5.42
CA LEU A 43 -2.10 5.63 6.40
C LEU A 43 -2.10 7.11 6.04
N PHE A 44 -2.12 7.43 4.74
CA PHE A 44 -2.07 8.79 4.23
C PHE A 44 -3.20 9.05 3.22
N PRO A 45 -4.47 9.01 3.67
CA PRO A 45 -5.61 9.27 2.77
C PRO A 45 -5.54 10.67 2.14
N GLU A 46 -4.94 11.63 2.83
CA GLU A 46 -4.67 12.98 2.34
C GLU A 46 -3.72 13.01 1.13
N PHE A 47 -2.74 12.11 1.05
CA PHE A 47 -1.81 12.01 -0.09
C PHE A 47 -2.44 11.35 -1.31
N ASN A 48 -3.49 10.55 -1.12
CA ASN A 48 -4.19 9.88 -2.23
C ASN A 48 -5.19 10.82 -2.93
N SER A 49 -5.64 11.89 -2.25
CA SER A 49 -6.58 12.85 -2.81
C SER A 49 -5.98 13.80 -3.86
N GLU A 50 -4.66 13.80 -4.07
CA GLU A 50 -3.97 14.60 -5.10
C GLU A 50 -3.40 13.75 -6.27
N GLY A 51 -3.77 12.46 -6.36
CA GLY A 51 -3.11 11.50 -7.24
C GLY A 51 -3.74 11.21 -8.61
N ASP A 52 -4.96 11.68 -8.89
CA ASP A 52 -5.70 11.27 -10.12
C ASP A 52 -5.78 12.35 -11.22
N ASP A 53 -5.08 13.48 -11.11
CA ASP A 53 -5.14 14.57 -12.10
C ASP A 53 -3.94 14.69 -13.06
N LYS A 54 -3.08 13.67 -13.17
CA LYS A 54 -2.02 13.64 -14.21
C LYS A 54 -1.86 12.29 -14.89
N LYS A 55 -2.92 11.83 -15.56
CA LYS A 55 -2.84 10.78 -16.59
C LYS A 55 -3.33 11.26 -17.96
N LYS A 56 -2.93 12.44 -18.43
CA LYS A 56 -3.02 12.79 -19.86
C LYS A 56 -1.88 13.73 -20.24
N GLU A 57 -0.83 13.18 -20.83
CA GLU A 57 -0.13 13.71 -22.02
C GLU A 57 1.17 12.92 -22.26
N ILE A 58 1.04 11.81 -22.99
CA ILE A 58 2.10 11.39 -23.91
C ILE A 58 1.39 11.12 -25.23
N GLY A 59 1.56 12.04 -26.18
CA GLY A 59 1.04 11.88 -27.53
C GLY A 59 0.91 13.18 -28.32
N LYS A 60 2.03 13.82 -28.67
CA LYS A 60 2.21 14.40 -30.01
C LYS A 60 3.68 14.52 -30.36
#